data_AF-A0AAZ3SNQ4-F1
#
_entry.id   AF-A0AAZ3SNQ4-F1
#
_cell.length_a   1.000
_cell.length_b   1.000
_cell.length_c   1.000
_cell.angle_alpha   90.00
_cell.angle_beta   90.00
_cell.angle_gamma   90.00
#
_symmetry.space_group_name_H-M   'P 1'
#
loop_
_entity.id
_entity.type
_entity.pdbx_description
1 polymer ?
#
loop_
_entity_poly.entity_id
_entity_poly.type
_entity_poly.pdbx_seq_one_letter_code
_entity_poly.pdbx_strand_id
1 'polypeptide(L)'
;MSKAPPKKKELSSSRVTSSQGQTPNKEASSLVASASEGPGELRRCRYPIWPEWSEAEVNTEKWDGAKGAKDGKMGKSPFLPFFEDPEGKVELPLLLKVHSWKRPSEHILTKPPVIVENESSFDLTAANEHLLCSELFRWIVSEIYIVWKIYNGTSVEQGSDVWKPWEHIYSLCKVVKGHMPLYNVYGKYVVKLYWMVSDRGIQNRL
;
A
#
# COMPACT_ATOMS: atom_id res chain seq x y z
N MET A 1 36.83 -22.89 -55.94
CA MET A 1 36.39 -24.31 -55.83
C MET A 1 37.43 -25.06 -54.98
N SER A 2 37.17 -26.15 -54.25
CA SER A 2 35.97 -26.69 -53.59
C SER A 2 36.34 -27.98 -52.82
N LYS A 3 35.84 -28.16 -51.58
CA LYS A 3 35.76 -29.42 -50.78
C LYS A 3 37.05 -30.05 -50.16
N ALA A 4 36.81 -30.75 -49.05
CA ALA A 4 37.66 -31.72 -48.31
C ALA A 4 36.92 -33.11 -48.34
N PRO A 5 37.15 -34.18 -47.50
CA PRO A 5 38.12 -34.49 -46.41
C PRO A 5 38.86 -35.85 -46.67
N PRO A 6 39.41 -36.62 -45.66
CA PRO A 6 38.62 -37.60 -44.87
C PRO A 6 39.15 -37.93 -43.41
N LYS A 7 38.73 -39.06 -42.79
CA LYS A 7 38.92 -39.47 -41.36
C LYS A 7 39.71 -40.79 -41.14
N LYS A 8 40.34 -40.98 -39.96
CA LYS A 8 40.57 -42.26 -39.17
C LYS A 8 41.45 -42.00 -37.92
N LYS A 9 41.70 -42.92 -36.95
CA LYS A 9 40.82 -43.69 -36.01
C LYS A 9 41.69 -44.39 -34.90
N GLU A 10 41.34 -44.21 -33.62
CA GLU A 10 41.64 -45.00 -32.36
C GLU A 10 42.96 -45.77 -32.10
N LEU A 11 43.45 -45.78 -30.83
CA LEU A 11 43.86 -47.00 -30.07
C LEU A 11 44.16 -46.74 -28.57
N SER A 12 44.29 -47.81 -27.75
CA SER A 12 44.22 -47.80 -26.26
C SER A 12 44.62 -49.18 -25.63
N SER A 13 44.85 -49.38 -24.31
CA SER A 13 45.19 -48.51 -23.14
C SER A 13 45.41 -49.39 -21.86
N SER A 14 46.20 -48.94 -20.86
CA SER A 14 46.49 -49.65 -19.59
C SER A 14 47.00 -48.67 -18.49
N ARG A 15 46.58 -48.60 -17.21
CA ARG A 15 45.89 -49.51 -16.24
C ARG A 15 46.82 -50.61 -15.65
N VAL A 16 46.86 -50.94 -14.35
CA VAL A 16 46.09 -50.53 -13.12
C VAL A 16 46.97 -49.64 -12.18
N THR A 17 46.95 -49.52 -10.83
CA THR A 17 46.30 -50.16 -9.64
C THR A 17 46.29 -49.16 -8.44
N SER A 18 45.84 -49.58 -7.24
CA SER A 18 46.07 -48.94 -5.90
C SER A 18 45.26 -47.65 -5.58
N SER A 19 45.05 -47.22 -4.32
CA SER A 19 45.28 -47.76 -2.94
C SER A 19 44.29 -47.13 -1.92
N GLN A 20 44.43 -47.38 -0.60
CA GLN A 20 43.45 -47.06 0.46
C GLN A 20 44.09 -46.33 1.68
N GLY A 21 43.35 -45.37 2.30
CA GLY A 21 43.69 -44.70 3.58
C GLY A 21 42.49 -43.89 4.11
N GLN A 22 42.41 -43.60 5.43
CA GLN A 22 41.17 -43.15 6.09
C GLN A 22 41.14 -41.69 6.59
N THR A 23 39.92 -41.22 6.83
CA THR A 23 39.44 -39.92 7.38
C THR A 23 39.67 -39.75 8.91
N PRO A 24 39.29 -38.61 9.55
CA PRO A 24 39.27 -37.20 9.13
C PRO A 24 39.99 -36.28 10.17
N ASN A 25 39.94 -34.94 10.03
CA ASN A 25 40.06 -34.05 11.19
C ASN A 25 39.17 -32.79 11.06
N LYS A 26 38.92 -32.09 12.18
CA LYS A 26 37.83 -31.13 12.38
C LYS A 26 38.25 -29.99 13.31
N GLU A 27 38.45 -28.79 12.76
CA GLU A 27 38.59 -27.54 13.52
C GLU A 27 37.52 -26.55 13.02
N ALA A 28 36.54 -26.11 13.81
CA ALA A 28 36.57 -25.46 15.12
C ALA A 28 36.81 -23.94 14.99
N SER A 29 35.70 -23.22 14.79
CA SER A 29 35.64 -21.76 14.71
C SER A 29 36.27 -21.09 15.94
N SER A 30 37.20 -20.16 15.71
CA SER A 30 37.63 -19.20 16.73
C SER A 30 36.78 -17.93 16.66
N LEU A 31 36.45 -17.37 17.83
CA LEU A 31 35.71 -16.12 17.95
C LEU A 31 36.71 -14.97 18.21
N VAL A 32 36.62 -13.90 17.44
CA VAL A 32 37.14 -12.58 17.84
C VAL A 32 36.04 -11.56 17.61
N ALA A 33 35.56 -10.96 18.69
CA ALA A 33 34.60 -9.87 18.61
C ALA A 33 35.29 -8.59 18.11
N SER A 34 34.57 -7.78 17.35
CA SER A 34 34.97 -6.40 17.05
C SER A 34 33.74 -5.52 17.19
N ALA A 35 33.54 -5.00 18.41
CA ALA A 35 32.59 -3.94 18.64
C ALA A 35 33.15 -2.64 18.03
N SER A 36 32.37 -2.02 17.15
CA SER A 36 32.61 -0.67 16.66
C SER A 36 31.27 0.04 16.61
N GLU A 37 30.96 0.80 17.66
CA GLU A 37 29.73 1.58 17.73
C GLU A 37 29.86 2.81 16.83
N GLY A 38 29.29 2.74 15.64
CA GLY A 38 29.10 3.90 14.76
C GLY A 38 27.82 4.64 15.14
N PRO A 39 27.88 5.89 15.67
CA PRO A 39 26.69 6.68 15.99
C PRO A 39 26.05 7.24 14.70
N GLY A 40 25.45 6.37 13.89
CA GLY A 40 25.02 6.72 12.54
C GLY A 40 24.27 5.66 11.74
N GLU A 41 23.94 4.47 12.29
CA GLU A 41 22.92 3.63 11.66
C GLU A 41 21.56 4.31 11.77
N LEU A 42 21.26 5.13 10.74
CA LEU A 42 19.93 5.59 10.36
C LEU A 42 18.95 4.43 10.58
N ARG A 43 18.02 4.58 11.54
CA ARG A 43 17.02 3.54 11.83
C ARG A 43 16.44 3.08 10.49
N ARG A 44 16.68 1.83 10.11
CA ARG A 44 15.94 1.20 9.02
C ARG A 44 14.49 1.16 9.47
N CYS A 45 13.72 2.16 9.04
CA CYS A 45 12.30 2.24 9.25
C CYS A 45 11.69 1.00 8.61
N ARG A 46 11.45 -0.01 9.43
CA ARG A 46 10.49 -1.07 9.12
C ARG A 46 9.13 -0.40 9.28
N TYR A 47 8.78 0.39 8.27
CA TYR A 47 7.45 0.93 8.09
C TYR A 47 6.47 -0.23 8.26
N PRO A 48 5.40 -0.09 9.07
CA PRO A 48 4.39 -1.12 9.13
C PRO A 48 3.87 -1.34 7.72
N ILE A 49 3.93 -2.58 7.23
CA ILE A 49 3.23 -2.94 6.00
C ILE A 49 1.77 -2.97 6.39
N TRP A 50 0.99 -2.02 5.87
CA TRP A 50 -0.45 -1.94 6.12
C TRP A 50 -1.13 -3.30 5.93
N PRO A 51 -2.19 -3.60 6.71
CA PRO A 51 -2.92 -4.85 6.55
C PRO A 51 -3.43 -5.04 5.11
N GLU A 52 -3.32 -6.27 4.62
CA GLU A 52 -3.93 -6.70 3.36
C GLU A 52 -5.44 -6.86 3.58
N TRP A 53 -6.24 -6.60 2.53
CA TRP A 53 -7.68 -6.80 2.58
C TRP A 53 -8.24 -7.30 1.25
N SER A 54 -9.32 -8.06 1.31
CA SER A 54 -10.04 -8.56 0.12
C SER A 54 -11.34 -7.82 -0.16
N GLU A 55 -11.76 -7.80 -1.43
CA GLU A 55 -13.02 -7.17 -1.84
C GLU A 55 -14.25 -7.89 -1.24
N ALA A 56 -14.09 -9.12 -0.75
CA ALA A 56 -15.12 -9.82 0.01
C ALA A 56 -15.26 -9.25 1.44
N GLU A 57 -14.15 -8.98 2.13
CA GLU A 57 -14.17 -8.37 3.47
C GLU A 57 -14.88 -7.01 3.44
N VAL A 58 -14.50 -6.12 2.52
CA VAL A 58 -15.12 -4.79 2.36
C VAL A 58 -16.61 -4.88 2.04
N ASN A 59 -17.04 -5.89 1.28
CA ASN A 59 -18.48 -6.16 1.04
C ASN A 59 -19.24 -6.70 2.27
N THR A 60 -18.54 -7.22 3.28
CA THR A 60 -19.11 -7.67 4.57
C THR A 60 -18.87 -6.70 5.73
N GLU A 61 -18.18 -5.58 5.48
CA GLU A 61 -17.76 -4.60 6.47
C GLU A 61 -18.94 -3.94 7.19
N LYS A 62 -18.81 -3.79 8.50
CA LYS A 62 -19.79 -3.15 9.37
C LYS A 62 -19.40 -1.69 9.56
N TRP A 63 -19.79 -0.87 8.58
CA TRP A 63 -19.59 0.58 8.57
C TRP A 63 -20.25 1.32 9.74
N ASP A 64 -21.26 0.72 10.39
CA ASP A 64 -21.90 1.23 11.60
C ASP A 64 -20.98 1.13 12.83
N GLY A 65 -20.90 2.22 13.61
CA GLY A 65 -20.28 2.19 14.94
C GLY A 65 -20.98 1.20 15.87
N ALA A 66 -20.34 0.04 16.10
CA ALA A 66 -20.67 -0.95 17.14
C ALA A 66 -22.17 -1.27 17.35
N LYS A 67 -22.93 -1.55 16.29
CA LYS A 67 -24.29 -2.14 16.44
C LYS A 67 -24.21 -3.56 17.00
N GLY A 68 -24.38 -3.65 18.32
CA GLY A 68 -24.88 -4.85 19.00
C GLY A 68 -26.25 -5.26 18.45
N ALA A 69 -26.72 -6.45 18.86
CA ALA A 69 -27.91 -7.06 18.28
C ALA A 69 -29.19 -6.21 18.42
N LYS A 70 -30.07 -6.38 17.44
CA LYS A 70 -31.41 -5.81 17.38
C LYS A 70 -32.25 -6.32 18.56
N ASP A 71 -32.62 -5.44 19.50
CA ASP A 71 -34.03 -5.23 19.88
C ASP A 71 -34.27 -4.10 20.93
N GLY A 72 -35.31 -3.29 20.66
CA GLY A 72 -36.34 -3.03 21.67
C GLY A 72 -36.11 -2.09 22.85
N LYS A 73 -35.72 -0.80 22.64
CA LYS A 73 -36.39 0.33 23.34
C LYS A 73 -36.06 1.72 22.79
N MET A 74 -37.09 2.56 22.67
CA MET A 74 -36.98 4.00 22.45
C MET A 74 -36.57 4.68 23.76
N GLY A 75 -35.38 5.27 23.84
CA GLY A 75 -34.96 5.99 25.05
C GLY A 75 -33.52 6.51 25.04
N LYS A 76 -33.37 7.80 24.69
CA LYS A 76 -32.12 8.59 24.64
C LYS A 76 -31.05 8.06 23.68
N SER A 77 -30.62 8.90 22.75
CA SER A 77 -29.61 8.57 21.73
C SER A 77 -28.36 7.94 22.34
N PRO A 78 -28.05 6.65 22.09
CA PRO A 78 -26.70 6.16 22.32
C PRO A 78 -25.80 6.85 21.29
N PHE A 79 -24.87 7.69 21.77
CA PHE A 79 -23.74 8.11 20.95
C PHE A 79 -22.91 6.86 20.67
N LEU A 80 -23.18 6.21 19.53
CA LEU A 80 -22.38 5.10 19.05
C LEU A 80 -20.94 5.59 18.91
N PRO A 81 -19.95 4.85 19.42
CA PRO A 81 -18.56 5.30 19.39
C PRO A 81 -18.14 5.52 17.94
N PHE A 82 -17.46 6.64 17.69
CA PHE A 82 -16.77 6.85 16.43
C PHE A 82 -15.71 5.75 16.23
N PHE A 83 -15.37 5.48 14.97
CA PHE A 83 -14.21 4.67 14.64
C PHE A 83 -12.94 5.43 15.05
N GLU A 84 -12.14 4.80 15.90
CA GLU A 84 -10.75 5.18 16.21
C GLU A 84 -9.85 4.07 15.64
N ASP A 85 -8.72 4.46 15.07
CA ASP A 85 -7.79 3.54 14.43
C ASP A 85 -6.97 2.77 15.49
N PRO A 86 -6.79 1.44 15.39
CA PRO A 86 -5.89 0.67 16.25
C PRO A 86 -4.42 1.14 16.22
N GLU A 87 -3.95 1.72 15.12
CA GLU A 87 -2.62 2.34 15.00
C GLU A 87 -2.60 3.79 15.54
N GLY A 88 -3.78 4.37 15.80
CA GLY A 88 -3.95 5.67 16.43
C GLY A 88 -3.85 6.85 15.45
N LYS A 89 -2.93 7.79 15.74
CA LYS A 89 -2.77 9.03 14.95
C LYS A 89 -1.44 8.99 14.20
N VAL A 90 -1.53 9.02 12.87
CA VAL A 90 -0.39 8.96 11.95
C VAL A 90 0.61 10.09 12.24
N GLU A 91 1.90 9.75 12.36
CA GLU A 91 2.97 10.75 12.46
C GLU A 91 3.16 11.46 11.12
N LEU A 92 3.07 12.81 11.11
CA LEU A 92 3.37 13.60 9.91
C LEU A 92 4.87 13.93 9.80
N PRO A 93 5.41 14.12 8.58
CA PRO A 93 6.76 14.65 8.37
C PRO A 93 7.02 15.93 9.16
N LEU A 94 8.20 16.06 9.77
CA LEU A 94 8.55 17.11 10.76
C LEU A 94 8.34 18.57 10.31
N LEU A 95 8.22 18.82 8.99
CA LEU A 95 7.90 20.14 8.44
C LEU A 95 6.43 20.53 8.66
N LEU A 96 5.53 19.56 8.83
CA LEU A 96 4.08 19.73 8.98
C LEU A 96 3.69 19.70 10.46
N LYS A 97 3.53 20.88 11.06
CA LYS A 97 3.12 21.02 12.46
C LYS A 97 1.62 20.79 12.62
N VAL A 98 1.23 19.64 13.17
CA VAL A 98 -0.16 19.35 13.52
C VAL A 98 -0.63 20.29 14.64
N HIS A 99 -1.65 21.11 14.36
CA HIS A 99 -2.33 21.91 15.39
C HIS A 99 -3.33 21.08 16.19
N SER A 100 -4.22 20.34 15.51
CA SER A 100 -5.29 19.56 16.12
C SER A 100 -5.86 18.55 15.13
N TRP A 101 -6.07 17.31 15.58
CA TRP A 101 -6.88 16.33 14.85
C TRP A 101 -8.37 16.61 15.10
N LYS A 102 -9.18 16.65 14.03
CA LYS A 102 -10.62 16.91 14.06
C LYS A 102 -11.32 16.10 12.97
N ARG A 103 -12.56 15.65 13.22
CA ARG A 103 -13.41 15.02 12.20
C ARG A 103 -14.03 16.08 11.28
N PRO A 104 -14.38 15.77 10.01
CA PRO A 104 -14.91 16.78 9.07
C PRO A 104 -16.15 17.53 9.58
N SER A 105 -17.00 16.86 10.35
CA SER A 105 -18.20 17.43 11.00
C SER A 105 -17.91 18.45 12.12
N GLU A 106 -16.68 18.50 12.65
CA GLU A 106 -16.24 19.50 13.64
C GLU A 106 -15.74 20.80 12.98
N HIS A 107 -15.57 20.81 11.66
CA HIS A 107 -14.97 21.92 10.90
C HIS A 107 -15.89 22.43 9.80
N ILE A 108 -16.55 21.53 9.06
CA ILE A 108 -17.48 21.86 7.98
C ILE A 108 -18.89 22.02 8.58
N LEU A 109 -19.15 23.21 9.12
CA LEU A 109 -20.41 23.54 9.82
C LEU A 109 -21.52 24.06 8.89
N THR A 110 -21.18 24.48 7.66
CA THR A 110 -22.09 25.20 6.74
C THR A 110 -22.79 24.34 5.70
N LYS A 111 -22.23 23.16 5.38
CA LYS A 111 -22.81 22.19 4.44
C LYS A 111 -22.54 20.75 4.94
N PRO A 112 -23.41 19.77 4.65
CA PRO A 112 -23.10 18.37 4.95
C PRO A 112 -21.82 17.95 4.20
N PRO A 113 -20.84 17.31 4.87
CA PRO A 113 -19.63 16.84 4.20
C PRO A 113 -19.95 15.72 3.20
N VAL A 114 -19.26 15.75 2.06
CA VAL A 114 -19.33 14.76 0.98
C VAL A 114 -17.91 14.35 0.57
N ILE A 115 -17.75 13.15 0.00
CA ILE A 115 -16.44 12.68 -0.48
C ILE A 115 -16.16 13.16 -1.91
N VAL A 116 -17.21 13.32 -2.72
CA VAL A 116 -17.15 13.83 -4.10
C VAL A 116 -18.18 14.95 -4.24
N GLU A 117 -17.73 16.15 -4.61
CA GLU A 117 -18.61 17.30 -4.87
C GLU A 117 -18.73 17.63 -6.36
N ASN A 118 -17.71 17.30 -7.16
CA ASN A 118 -17.73 17.40 -8.63
C ASN A 118 -16.90 16.25 -9.23
N GLU A 119 -17.45 15.54 -10.21
CA GLU A 119 -16.75 14.47 -10.94
C GLU A 119 -15.93 14.98 -12.15
N SER A 120 -16.19 16.22 -12.62
CA SER A 120 -15.54 16.78 -13.82
C SER A 120 -14.24 17.56 -13.54
N SER A 121 -13.96 17.86 -12.27
CA SER A 121 -12.78 18.62 -11.83
C SER A 121 -12.09 17.94 -10.67
N PHE A 122 -10.77 17.93 -10.68
CA PHE A 122 -9.97 17.40 -9.57
C PHE A 122 -8.90 18.42 -9.18
N ASP A 123 -8.93 18.87 -7.93
CA ASP A 123 -7.94 19.76 -7.34
C ASP A 123 -7.57 19.27 -5.93
N LEU A 124 -6.29 18.96 -5.73
CA LEU A 124 -5.69 18.67 -4.42
C LEU A 124 -4.75 19.77 -3.94
N THR A 125 -4.56 20.83 -4.71
CA THR A 125 -3.51 21.84 -4.53
C THR A 125 -4.01 23.11 -3.84
N ALA A 126 -5.07 23.77 -4.33
CA ALA A 126 -5.38 25.14 -3.89
C ALA A 126 -5.77 25.23 -2.40
N ALA A 127 -6.41 24.20 -1.85
CA ALA A 127 -6.74 24.13 -0.42
C ALA A 127 -5.57 23.60 0.45
N ASN A 128 -4.55 22.99 -0.15
CA ASN A 128 -3.52 22.22 0.55
C ASN A 128 -2.08 22.68 0.26
N GLU A 129 -1.88 23.92 -0.23
CA GLU A 129 -0.55 24.48 -0.52
C GLU A 129 0.43 24.31 0.65
N HIS A 130 -0.09 24.41 1.89
CA HIS A 130 0.65 24.22 3.14
C HIS A 130 1.25 22.80 3.31
N LEU A 131 0.72 21.77 2.65
CA LEU A 131 1.30 20.42 2.64
C LEU A 131 2.47 20.28 1.65
N LEU A 132 2.52 21.11 0.60
CA LEU A 132 3.47 21.00 -0.51
C LEU A 132 4.91 21.39 -0.12
N CYS A 133 5.11 21.92 1.08
CA CYS A 133 6.43 22.10 1.68
C CYS A 133 7.10 20.76 2.06
N SER A 134 6.31 19.68 2.17
CA SER A 134 6.81 18.32 2.38
C SER A 134 6.98 17.59 1.03
N GLU A 135 8.19 17.11 0.76
CA GLU A 135 8.49 16.33 -0.45
C GLU A 135 7.58 15.10 -0.61
N LEU A 136 7.31 14.38 0.49
CA LEU A 136 6.42 13.22 0.49
C LEU A 136 5.01 13.58 -0.02
N PHE A 137 4.41 14.66 0.49
CA PHE A 137 3.08 15.10 0.05
C PHE A 137 3.12 15.67 -1.38
N ARG A 138 4.18 16.38 -1.76
CA ARG A 138 4.38 16.83 -3.14
C ARG A 138 4.44 15.66 -4.11
N TRP A 139 5.14 14.56 -3.79
CA TRP A 139 5.15 13.34 -4.60
C TRP A 139 3.77 12.67 -4.66
N ILE A 140 3.12 12.42 -3.51
CA ILE A 140 1.78 11.79 -3.45
C ILE A 140 0.76 12.57 -4.29
N VAL A 141 0.72 13.90 -4.14
CA VAL A 141 -0.19 14.77 -4.92
C VAL A 141 0.17 14.74 -6.41
N SER A 142 1.46 14.74 -6.76
CA SER A 142 1.91 14.68 -8.16
C SER A 142 1.48 13.38 -8.84
N GLU A 143 1.70 12.22 -8.21
CA GLU A 143 1.33 10.91 -8.78
C GLU A 143 -0.17 10.81 -9.01
N ILE A 144 -1.00 11.18 -8.03
CA ILE A 144 -2.46 11.16 -8.15
C ILE A 144 -2.93 12.09 -9.29
N TYR A 145 -2.31 13.26 -9.45
CA TYR A 145 -2.57 14.16 -10.58
C TYR A 145 -2.13 13.58 -11.93
N ILE A 146 -0.98 12.91 -12.00
CA ILE A 146 -0.46 12.30 -13.23
C ILE A 146 -1.44 11.21 -13.71
N VAL A 147 -1.87 10.32 -12.82
CA VAL A 147 -2.87 9.29 -13.16
C VAL A 147 -4.19 9.95 -13.59
N TRP A 148 -4.71 10.93 -12.83
CA TRP A 148 -5.92 11.67 -13.22
C TRP A 148 -5.81 12.29 -14.63
N LYS A 149 -4.67 12.92 -14.95
CA LYS A 149 -4.43 13.57 -16.24
C LYS A 149 -4.24 12.59 -17.39
N ILE A 150 -3.67 11.41 -17.16
CA ILE A 150 -3.57 10.35 -18.17
C ILE A 150 -4.96 9.85 -18.56
N TYR A 151 -5.79 9.49 -17.57
CA TYR A 151 -7.12 8.90 -17.80
C TYR A 151 -8.19 9.88 -18.26
N ASN A 152 -8.07 11.18 -17.94
CA ASN A 152 -9.02 12.22 -18.41
C ASN A 152 -8.48 13.07 -19.58
N GLY A 153 -7.20 12.93 -19.95
CA GLY A 153 -6.57 13.62 -21.09
C GLY A 153 -6.52 12.79 -22.37
N THR A 154 -6.75 11.47 -22.28
CA THR A 154 -6.79 10.57 -23.45
C THR A 154 -8.17 10.56 -24.09
N SER A 155 -8.28 11.18 -25.28
CA SER A 155 -9.55 11.45 -25.94
C SER A 155 -10.21 10.21 -26.56
N VAL A 156 -11.22 9.67 -25.87
CA VAL A 156 -12.44 9.05 -26.47
C VAL A 156 -12.21 7.99 -27.56
N GLU A 157 -11.24 7.09 -27.37
CA GLU A 157 -11.22 5.82 -28.11
C GLU A 157 -11.18 4.61 -27.17
N GLN A 158 -12.05 3.63 -27.48
CA GLN A 158 -12.00 2.25 -27.00
C GLN A 158 -12.22 2.00 -25.48
N GLY A 159 -13.25 2.61 -24.90
CA GLY A 159 -14.04 2.00 -23.82
C GLY A 159 -13.29 1.60 -22.53
N SER A 160 -12.17 2.26 -22.24
CA SER A 160 -11.33 2.00 -21.08
C SER A 160 -12.01 2.39 -19.76
N ASP A 161 -11.56 1.78 -18.65
CA ASP A 161 -11.93 2.27 -17.32
C ASP A 161 -11.32 3.65 -17.09
N VAL A 162 -12.17 4.68 -17.00
CA VAL A 162 -11.77 6.04 -16.64
C VAL A 162 -11.48 6.05 -15.14
N TRP A 163 -10.23 5.83 -14.77
CA TRP A 163 -9.77 5.80 -13.39
C TRP A 163 -10.21 7.06 -12.62
N LYS A 164 -10.94 6.87 -11.53
CA LYS A 164 -11.30 7.96 -10.60
C LYS A 164 -10.64 7.76 -9.23
N PRO A 165 -10.07 8.81 -8.61
CA PRO A 165 -9.47 8.75 -7.27
C PRO A 165 -10.42 8.19 -6.20
N TRP A 166 -11.71 8.53 -6.29
CA TRP A 166 -12.72 8.11 -5.32
C TRP A 166 -13.19 6.66 -5.48
N GLU A 167 -12.95 6.00 -6.63
CA GLU A 167 -13.18 4.55 -6.78
C GLU A 167 -12.14 3.69 -6.03
N HIS A 168 -11.18 4.35 -5.35
CA HIS A 168 -10.19 3.71 -4.50
C HIS A 168 -10.47 3.97 -3.01
N ILE A 169 -11.62 4.57 -2.69
CA ILE A 169 -12.07 4.88 -1.33
C ILE A 169 -13.41 4.18 -1.11
N TYR A 170 -13.49 3.37 -0.06
CA TYR A 170 -14.68 2.61 0.31
C TYR A 170 -15.21 3.10 1.65
N SER A 171 -16.49 3.51 1.66
CA SER A 171 -17.27 3.63 2.89
C SER A 171 -18.76 3.66 2.59
N LEU A 172 -19.55 2.95 3.40
CA LEU A 172 -21.00 2.76 3.26
C LEU A 172 -21.44 2.22 1.87
N CYS A 173 -20.52 1.61 1.13
CA CYS A 173 -20.69 1.14 -0.24
C CYS A 173 -20.38 -0.36 -0.37
N LYS A 174 -20.61 -0.90 -1.57
CA LYS A 174 -20.15 -2.25 -1.98
C LYS A 174 -19.02 -2.11 -2.97
N VAL A 175 -18.15 -3.13 -3.06
CA VAL A 175 -17.10 -3.16 -4.08
C VAL A 175 -17.74 -3.55 -5.41
N VAL A 176 -18.03 -2.54 -6.23
CA VAL A 176 -18.51 -2.66 -7.61
C VAL A 176 -17.82 -1.62 -8.49
N LYS A 177 -17.75 -1.85 -9.80
CA LYS A 177 -17.25 -0.88 -10.78
C LYS A 177 -18.17 0.36 -10.81
N GLY A 178 -17.59 1.56 -10.84
CA GLY A 178 -18.37 2.81 -10.81
C GLY A 178 -19.08 3.09 -9.47
N HIS A 179 -18.62 2.50 -8.36
CA HIS A 179 -19.14 2.86 -7.04
C HIS A 179 -18.71 4.29 -6.65
N MET A 180 -19.46 4.91 -5.74
CA MET A 180 -19.13 6.19 -5.16
C MET A 180 -19.12 6.07 -3.62
N PRO A 181 -18.03 6.45 -2.94
CA PRO A 181 -17.99 6.50 -1.47
C PRO A 181 -18.96 7.53 -0.94
N LEU A 182 -19.66 7.18 0.15
CA LEU A 182 -20.49 8.12 0.90
C LEU A 182 -19.72 8.61 2.13
N TYR A 183 -20.07 9.82 2.60
CA TYR A 183 -19.52 10.32 3.86
C TYR A 183 -20.03 9.46 5.04
N ASN A 184 -19.10 8.84 5.75
CA ASN A 184 -19.38 8.08 6.96
C ASN A 184 -19.12 8.94 8.20
N VAL A 185 -20.20 9.26 8.92
CA VAL A 185 -20.20 10.04 10.17
C VAL A 185 -19.42 9.35 11.29
N TYR A 186 -19.34 8.02 11.31
CA TYR A 186 -18.52 7.29 12.27
C TYR A 186 -17.01 7.44 12.00
N GLY A 187 -16.63 7.86 10.79
CA GLY A 187 -15.23 8.11 10.41
C GLY A 187 -14.45 6.88 9.95
N LYS A 188 -15.10 5.73 9.71
CA LYS A 188 -14.44 4.55 9.13
C LYS A 188 -14.42 4.63 7.60
N TYR A 189 -13.24 4.49 7.01
CA TYR A 189 -13.00 4.41 5.57
C TYR A 189 -11.97 3.30 5.31
N VAL A 190 -11.97 2.73 4.11
CA VAL A 190 -10.93 1.82 3.62
C VAL A 190 -10.40 2.38 2.30
N VAL A 191 -9.08 2.44 2.12
CA VAL A 191 -8.46 2.87 0.86
C VAL A 191 -7.88 1.65 0.14
N LYS A 192 -7.83 1.69 -1.20
CA LYS A 192 -7.18 0.68 -2.06
C LYS A 192 -5.87 1.22 -2.60
N LEU A 193 -4.81 1.04 -1.82
CA LEU A 193 -3.45 1.32 -2.26
C LEU A 193 -2.88 0.12 -3.04
N TYR A 194 -2.15 0.40 -4.11
CA TYR A 194 -1.43 -0.60 -4.89
C TYR A 194 0.06 -0.58 -4.53
N TRP A 195 0.56 -1.64 -3.90
CA TRP A 195 1.98 -1.79 -3.60
C TRP A 195 2.62 -2.85 -4.48
N MET A 196 3.79 -2.59 -5.05
CA MET A 196 4.58 -3.58 -5.78
C MET A 196 5.54 -4.29 -4.83
N VAL A 197 5.34 -5.60 -4.63
CA VAL A 197 6.30 -6.48 -3.97
C VAL A 197 7.01 -7.31 -5.05
N SER A 198 8.33 -7.22 -5.12
CA SER A 198 9.17 -7.75 -6.22
C SER A 198 8.88 -9.20 -6.61
N ASP A 199 8.49 -10.04 -5.64
CA ASP A 199 8.24 -11.48 -5.83
C ASP A 199 6.76 -11.88 -5.69
N ARG A 200 5.82 -10.92 -5.50
CA ARG A 200 4.39 -11.22 -5.26
C ARG A 200 3.39 -10.44 -6.11
N GLY A 201 3.85 -9.48 -6.93
CA GLY A 201 2.98 -8.68 -7.79
C GLY A 201 2.32 -7.51 -7.08
N ILE A 202 1.18 -7.06 -7.63
CA ILE A 202 0.37 -5.95 -7.11
C ILE A 202 -0.65 -6.49 -6.11
N GLN A 203 -0.76 -5.85 -4.96
CA GLN A 203 -1.64 -6.29 -3.88
C GLN A 203 -2.35 -5.11 -3.20
N ASN A 204 -3.60 -5.31 -2.79
CA ASN A 204 -4.38 -4.30 -2.06
C ASN A 204 -3.81 -4.09 -0.65
N ARG A 205 -3.83 -2.83 -0.21
CA ARG A 205 -3.45 -2.38 1.14
C ARG A 205 -4.42 -1.31 1.61
N LEU A 206 -4.67 -1.31 2.92
CA LEU A 206 -5.46 -0.31 3.65
C LEU A 206 -4.80 1.07 3.61
#